data_AF-A0A317HG43-F1
#
_entry.id   AF-A0A317HG43-F1
#
_cell.length_a   1.000
_cell.length_b   1.000
_cell.length_c   1.000
_cell.angle_alpha   90.00
_cell.angle_beta   90.00
_cell.angle_gamma   90.00
#
_symmetry.space_group_name_H-M   'P 1'
#
loop_
_entity.id
_entity.type
_entity.pdbx_description
1 polymer ?
#
loop_
_entity_poly.entity_id
_entity_poly.type
_entity_poly.pdbx_seq_one_letter_code
_entity_poly.pdbx_strand_id
1 'polypeptide(L)'
;MSSSSDQPIEGANGEIQAGRYYGRGIPYLTIDGYPGKLIAIEGTDGVGRSTQIQLLREWLEVKGYGVVETGWTRSRLMQPTIELAKSSNTLNKLTFVLLYATDFADRLEKEIIPALKAGFVVLSDRYIFTALARAGVRGVGRPWLRSLYGFAIAPHLVFYLKVDVETLIGRVLASRGMDFWESGMDLKHGDDIYDSFRTYQNKLLREYASMADEFHFRTVDARRSVEHIQEELRRQVATFLEASDRMSEAVYAR
;
A
#
# COMPACT_ATOMS: atom_id res chain seq x y z
N MET A 1 32.64 -9.69 -22.94
CA MET A 1 32.37 -8.85 -21.76
C MET A 1 31.13 -8.03 -22.06
N SER A 2 29.94 -8.53 -21.70
CA SER A 2 28.67 -7.85 -21.96
C SER A 2 28.37 -6.87 -20.82
N SER A 3 28.11 -5.62 -21.19
CA SER A 3 27.79 -4.49 -20.34
C SER A 3 26.51 -4.72 -19.52
N SER A 4 26.63 -4.56 -18.21
CA SER A 4 25.59 -4.78 -17.19
C SER A 4 24.68 -3.56 -16.95
N SER A 5 24.25 -2.82 -17.98
CA SER A 5 23.60 -1.50 -17.81
C SER A 5 22.17 -1.40 -18.35
N ASP A 6 21.44 -2.51 -18.53
CA ASP A 6 20.10 -2.51 -19.14
C ASP A 6 19.06 -3.32 -18.32
N GLN A 7 19.27 -3.45 -17.01
CA GLN A 7 18.30 -4.13 -16.13
C GLN A 7 17.10 -3.20 -15.91
N PRO A 8 15.86 -3.61 -16.27
CA PRO A 8 14.66 -2.83 -15.98
C PRO A 8 14.56 -2.61 -14.46
N ILE A 9 14.01 -1.46 -14.05
CA ILE A 9 13.69 -1.22 -12.63
C ILE A 9 12.70 -2.33 -12.21
N GLU A 10 13.19 -3.28 -11.41
CA GLU A 10 12.37 -4.34 -10.85
C GLU A 10 11.24 -3.72 -10.03
N GLY A 11 10.00 -4.14 -10.32
CA GLY A 11 8.85 -3.78 -9.50
C GLY A 11 8.89 -4.49 -8.16
N ALA A 12 7.97 -4.11 -7.28
CA ALA A 12 7.78 -4.70 -5.95
C ALA A 12 7.28 -6.16 -6.01
N ASN A 13 7.98 -7.07 -6.70
CA ASN A 13 7.61 -8.48 -6.89
C ASN A 13 8.62 -9.34 -7.64
N GLY A 14 9.77 -8.82 -8.12
CA GLY A 14 10.84 -9.63 -8.69
C GLY A 14 10.51 -10.39 -10.00
N GLU A 15 9.25 -10.46 -10.40
CA GLU A 15 8.76 -11.16 -11.60
C GLU A 15 7.90 -10.28 -12.52
N ILE A 16 7.28 -9.21 -12.00
CA ILE A 16 6.44 -8.30 -12.80
C ILE A 16 7.09 -6.92 -12.82
N GLN A 17 7.21 -6.33 -14.00
CA GLN A 17 7.78 -5.00 -14.15
C GLN A 17 6.93 -3.96 -13.42
N ALA A 18 7.58 -3.03 -12.70
CA ALA A 18 6.92 -1.87 -12.10
C ALA A 18 6.04 -1.13 -13.14
N GLY A 19 4.89 -0.62 -12.71
CA GLY A 19 3.98 0.10 -13.60
C GLY A 19 3.18 -0.79 -14.55
N ARG A 20 3.30 -2.12 -14.48
CA ARG A 20 2.41 -3.08 -15.16
C ARG A 20 1.36 -3.64 -14.20
N TYR A 21 0.33 -4.27 -14.75
CA TYR A 21 -0.66 -4.98 -13.94
C TYR A 21 -0.08 -6.24 -13.29
N TYR A 22 -0.55 -6.59 -12.08
CA TYR A 22 -0.18 -7.85 -11.42
C TYR A 22 -0.69 -9.11 -12.14
N GLY A 23 -1.73 -8.97 -12.97
CA GLY A 23 -2.37 -10.08 -13.66
C GLY A 23 -3.06 -9.59 -14.93
N ARG A 24 -4.35 -9.94 -15.11
CA ARG A 24 -5.07 -9.65 -16.36
C ARG A 24 -5.34 -8.18 -16.63
N GLY A 25 -5.15 -7.29 -15.65
CA GLY A 25 -5.41 -5.86 -15.85
C GLY A 25 -6.89 -5.50 -15.96
N ILE A 26 -7.15 -4.23 -16.28
CA ILE A 26 -8.47 -3.74 -16.68
C ILE A 26 -8.64 -4.01 -18.19
N PRO A 27 -9.65 -4.78 -18.64
CA PRO A 27 -9.71 -5.30 -20.01
C PRO A 27 -9.70 -4.25 -21.12
N TYR A 28 -10.22 -3.05 -20.86
CA TYR A 28 -10.35 -1.95 -21.82
C TYR A 28 -9.31 -0.84 -21.62
N LEU A 29 -8.38 -1.00 -20.68
CA LEU A 29 -7.41 0.03 -20.33
C LEU A 29 -6.01 -0.55 -20.34
N THR A 30 -5.35 -0.44 -21.49
CA THR A 30 -3.96 -0.85 -21.66
C THR A 30 -3.01 0.11 -20.94
N ILE A 31 -1.90 -0.46 -20.46
CA ILE A 31 -0.84 0.26 -19.77
C ILE A 31 0.47 -0.03 -20.46
N ASP A 32 0.99 0.97 -21.18
CA ASP A 32 2.23 0.87 -21.95
C ASP A 32 3.34 1.73 -21.33
N GLY A 33 3.57 1.50 -20.04
CA GLY A 33 4.49 2.29 -19.23
C GLY A 33 3.91 3.66 -18.86
N TYR A 34 4.36 4.20 -17.74
CA TYR A 34 3.97 5.54 -17.28
C TYR A 34 5.21 6.37 -16.97
N PRO A 35 5.24 7.66 -17.33
CA PRO A 35 6.28 8.55 -16.84
C PRO A 35 6.21 8.71 -15.32
N GLY A 36 4.99 8.70 -14.75
CA GLY A 36 4.76 8.84 -13.32
C GLY A 36 5.21 7.64 -12.49
N LYS A 37 5.27 7.83 -11.17
CA LYS A 37 5.81 6.84 -10.24
C LYS A 37 4.80 6.56 -9.13
N LEU A 38 4.48 5.28 -8.92
CA LEU A 38 3.59 4.82 -7.85
C LEU A 38 4.40 4.34 -6.65
N ILE A 39 4.23 4.99 -5.51
CA ILE A 39 4.88 4.67 -4.24
C ILE A 39 3.80 4.39 -3.19
N ALA A 40 3.78 3.18 -2.64
CA ALA A 40 2.86 2.80 -1.58
C ALA A 40 3.57 2.79 -0.22
N ILE A 41 2.87 3.25 0.82
CA ILE A 41 3.31 3.06 2.21
C ILE A 41 2.30 2.14 2.91
N GLU A 42 2.78 1.02 3.41
CA GLU A 42 2.03 -0.07 4.02
C GLU A 42 2.37 -0.26 5.50
N GLY A 43 1.46 -0.91 6.23
CA GLY A 43 1.62 -1.27 7.64
C GLY A 43 0.27 -1.37 8.37
N THR A 44 0.31 -1.74 9.65
CA THR A 44 -0.88 -1.90 10.50
C THR A 44 -1.45 -0.55 10.97
N ASP A 45 -2.74 -0.49 11.29
CA ASP A 45 -3.40 0.74 11.78
C ASP A 45 -2.64 1.33 12.98
N GLY A 46 -2.47 2.66 13.03
CA GLY A 46 -1.72 3.34 14.11
C GLY A 46 -0.20 3.37 13.97
N VAL A 47 0.39 2.79 12.91
CA VAL A 47 1.86 2.79 12.73
C VAL A 47 2.46 4.14 12.30
N GLY A 48 1.63 5.11 11.89
CA GLY A 48 2.06 6.46 11.50
C GLY A 48 2.18 6.73 9.99
N ARG A 49 1.63 5.86 9.12
CA ARG A 49 1.67 6.03 7.65
C ARG A 49 1.20 7.41 7.19
N SER A 50 0.01 7.84 7.62
CA SER A 50 -0.60 9.08 7.12
C SER A 50 0.27 10.31 7.44
N THR A 51 0.92 10.33 8.62
CA THR A 51 1.91 11.36 8.98
C THR A 51 3.10 11.34 8.02
N GLN A 52 3.65 10.15 7.75
CA GLN A 52 4.81 10.01 6.86
C GLN A 52 4.48 10.41 5.42
N ILE A 53 3.30 10.02 4.92
CA ILE A 53 2.83 10.39 3.58
C ILE A 53 2.69 11.89 3.45
N GLN A 54 2.06 12.55 4.43
CA GLN A 54 1.89 14.00 4.40
C GLN A 54 3.26 14.71 4.32
N LEU A 55 4.19 14.35 5.20
CA LEU A 55 5.53 14.95 5.24
C LEU A 55 6.34 14.65 3.97
N LEU A 56 6.10 13.50 3.33
CA LEU A 56 6.80 13.09 2.11
C LEU A 56 6.24 13.83 0.89
N ARG A 57 4.91 13.99 0.83
CA ARG A 57 4.21 14.81 -0.17
C ARG A 57 4.75 16.22 -0.18
N GLU A 58 4.74 16.90 0.98
CA GLU A 58 5.23 18.29 1.10
C GLU A 58 6.69 18.42 0.64
N TRP A 59 7.53 17.45 1.01
CA TRP A 59 8.94 17.44 0.59
C TRP A 59 9.11 17.23 -0.92
N LEU A 60 8.33 16.33 -1.53
CA LEU A 60 8.36 16.09 -2.98
C LEU A 60 7.87 17.30 -3.77
N GLU A 61 6.81 17.96 -3.29
CA GLU A 61 6.28 19.20 -3.89
C GLU A 61 7.35 20.31 -3.86
N VAL A 62 8.06 20.48 -2.74
CA VAL A 62 9.20 21.43 -2.63
C VAL A 62 10.35 21.07 -3.58
N LYS A 63 10.54 19.79 -3.89
CA LYS A 63 11.52 19.31 -4.88
C LYS A 63 11.07 19.49 -6.33
N GLY A 64 9.86 19.98 -6.57
CA GLY A 64 9.33 20.27 -7.91
C GLY A 64 8.59 19.11 -8.57
N TYR A 65 8.32 18.02 -7.85
CA TYR A 65 7.51 16.92 -8.37
C TYR A 65 6.02 17.25 -8.26
N GLY A 66 5.24 16.93 -9.30
CA GLY A 66 3.78 16.86 -9.17
C GLY A 66 3.41 15.64 -8.34
N VAL A 67 2.62 15.82 -7.27
CA VAL A 67 2.26 14.74 -6.35
C VAL A 67 0.73 14.58 -6.27
N VAL A 68 0.26 13.34 -6.33
CA VAL A 68 -1.13 12.96 -6.02
C VAL A 68 -1.12 11.97 -4.86
N GLU A 69 -1.93 12.25 -3.85
CA GLU A 69 -2.16 11.31 -2.74
C GLU A 69 -3.48 10.57 -2.92
N THR A 70 -3.47 9.25 -2.75
CA THR A 70 -4.67 8.41 -2.67
C THR A 70 -4.60 7.53 -1.42
N GLY A 71 -5.75 7.09 -0.89
CA GLY A 71 -5.78 6.24 0.31
C GLY A 71 -6.86 5.18 0.25
N TRP A 72 -6.60 3.99 0.81
CA TRP A 72 -7.41 2.78 0.66
C TRP A 72 -8.91 2.90 0.99
N THR A 73 -9.32 3.91 1.76
CA THR A 73 -10.72 4.13 2.14
C THR A 73 -11.22 5.55 1.84
N ARG A 74 -10.54 6.28 0.95
CA ARG A 74 -10.84 7.70 0.68
C ARG A 74 -11.68 7.94 -0.59
N SER A 75 -12.25 6.90 -1.21
CA SER A 75 -13.21 7.14 -2.31
C SER A 75 -14.47 7.77 -1.76
N ARG A 76 -14.84 8.93 -2.32
CA ARG A 76 -16.11 9.60 -1.99
C ARG A 76 -17.32 8.74 -2.31
N LEU A 77 -17.21 7.82 -3.27
CA LEU A 77 -18.33 7.02 -3.75
C LEU A 77 -18.65 5.90 -2.74
N MET A 78 -17.65 5.11 -2.34
CA MET A 78 -17.87 3.86 -1.59
C MET A 78 -17.63 3.97 -0.10
N GLN A 79 -16.94 5.02 0.37
CA GLN A 79 -16.67 5.19 1.80
C GLN A 79 -17.94 5.15 2.67
N PRO A 80 -19.04 5.88 2.36
CA PRO A 80 -20.25 5.83 3.18
C PRO A 80 -20.89 4.43 3.23
N THR A 81 -20.85 3.70 2.12
CA THR A 81 -21.38 2.33 2.03
C THR A 81 -20.54 1.36 2.86
N ILE A 82 -19.21 1.46 2.80
CA ILE A 82 -18.30 0.63 3.59
C ILE A 82 -18.45 0.92 5.09
N GLU A 83 -18.61 2.19 5.47
CA GLU A 83 -18.84 2.59 6.86
C GLU A 83 -20.19 2.06 7.38
N LEU A 84 -21.26 2.16 6.58
CA LEU A 84 -22.56 1.60 6.93
C LEU A 84 -22.53 0.07 7.04
N ALA A 85 -21.81 -0.61 6.15
CA ALA A 85 -21.63 -2.05 6.20
C ALA A 85 -20.90 -2.49 7.48
N LYS A 86 -19.87 -1.74 7.88
CA LYS A 86 -19.13 -1.98 9.13
C LYS A 86 -19.96 -1.74 10.38
N SER A 87 -20.79 -0.71 10.40
CA SER A 87 -21.60 -0.36 11.57
C SER A 87 -22.78 -1.33 11.75
N SER A 88 -23.34 -1.82 10.66
CA SER A 88 -24.47 -2.76 10.69
C SER A 88 -24.05 -4.22 10.92
N ASN A 89 -22.77 -4.57 10.71
CA ASN A 89 -22.25 -5.94 10.77
C ASN A 89 -23.07 -6.95 9.93
N THR A 90 -23.65 -6.47 8.82
CA THR A 90 -24.59 -7.23 7.99
C THR A 90 -23.92 -8.02 6.87
N LEU A 91 -22.69 -7.64 6.51
CA LEU A 91 -22.00 -8.22 5.35
C LEU A 91 -21.07 -9.35 5.75
N ASN A 92 -21.05 -10.40 4.92
CA ASN A 92 -20.10 -11.48 5.08
C ASN A 92 -18.68 -11.05 4.65
N LYS A 93 -17.67 -11.86 5.04
CA LYS A 93 -16.25 -11.60 4.77
C LYS A 93 -15.95 -11.37 3.29
N LEU A 94 -16.51 -12.20 2.40
CA LEU A 94 -16.25 -12.12 0.97
C LEU A 94 -16.87 -10.86 0.34
N THR A 95 -18.06 -10.46 0.80
CA THR A 95 -18.71 -9.22 0.37
C THR A 95 -17.85 -8.00 0.71
N PHE A 96 -17.25 -7.94 1.91
CA PHE A 96 -16.31 -6.86 2.23
C PHE A 96 -15.11 -6.82 1.29
N VAL A 97 -14.53 -7.97 0.95
CA VAL A 97 -13.39 -8.03 0.02
C VAL A 97 -13.78 -7.52 -1.36
N LEU A 98 -14.95 -7.91 -1.86
CA LEU A 98 -15.44 -7.44 -3.15
C LEU A 98 -15.77 -5.93 -3.13
N LEU A 99 -16.36 -5.41 -2.05
CA LEU A 99 -16.60 -3.97 -1.91
C LEU A 99 -15.29 -3.17 -1.94
N TYR A 100 -14.26 -3.63 -1.23
CA TYR A 100 -12.93 -2.99 -1.28
C TYR A 100 -12.28 -3.11 -2.66
N ALA A 101 -12.48 -4.22 -3.38
CA ALA A 101 -11.99 -4.35 -4.75
C ALA A 101 -12.72 -3.39 -5.71
N THR A 102 -14.03 -3.22 -5.57
CA THR A 102 -14.83 -2.24 -6.33
C THR A 102 -14.36 -0.81 -6.08
N ASP A 103 -14.19 -0.41 -4.82
CA ASP A 103 -13.62 0.90 -4.45
C ASP A 103 -12.26 1.14 -5.10
N PHE A 104 -11.39 0.15 -5.00
CA PHE A 104 -10.04 0.26 -5.51
C PHE A 104 -9.99 0.32 -7.05
N ALA A 105 -10.84 -0.44 -7.74
CA ALA A 105 -10.95 -0.37 -9.21
C ALA A 105 -11.37 1.03 -9.69
N ASP A 106 -12.35 1.66 -9.02
CA ASP A 106 -12.80 3.02 -9.34
C ASP A 106 -11.67 4.04 -9.17
N ARG A 107 -10.96 3.99 -8.03
CA ARG A 107 -9.82 4.88 -7.75
C ARG A 107 -8.64 4.64 -8.68
N LEU A 108 -8.35 3.38 -9.01
CA LEU A 108 -7.28 3.04 -9.93
C LEU A 108 -7.52 3.71 -11.30
N GLU A 109 -8.75 3.62 -11.82
CA GLU A 109 -9.10 4.17 -13.13
C GLU A 109 -9.24 5.70 -13.14
N LYS A 110 -9.78 6.30 -12.06
CA LYS A 110 -10.09 7.74 -12.03
C LYS A 110 -9.01 8.63 -11.42
N GLU A 111 -8.17 8.09 -10.54
CA GLU A 111 -7.16 8.87 -9.81
C GLU A 111 -5.75 8.42 -10.18
N ILE A 112 -5.45 7.13 -9.97
CA ILE A 112 -4.08 6.62 -10.03
C ILE A 112 -3.55 6.59 -11.46
N ILE A 113 -4.29 5.96 -12.39
CA ILE A 113 -3.86 5.83 -13.79
C ILE A 113 -3.70 7.20 -14.46
N PRO A 114 -4.67 8.13 -14.35
CA PRO A 114 -4.51 9.46 -14.93
C PRO A 114 -3.29 10.22 -14.38
N ALA A 115 -3.05 10.15 -13.06
CA ALA A 115 -1.88 10.79 -12.45
C ALA A 115 -0.56 10.18 -12.96
N LEU A 116 -0.48 8.85 -13.05
CA LEU A 116 0.70 8.17 -13.58
C LEU A 116 0.96 8.53 -15.05
N LYS A 117 -0.09 8.58 -15.89
CA LYS A 117 0.01 9.05 -17.28
C LYS A 117 0.53 10.48 -17.38
N ALA A 118 0.12 11.34 -16.46
CA ALA A 118 0.53 12.74 -16.41
C ALA A 118 1.94 12.98 -15.82
N GLY A 119 2.66 11.92 -15.43
CA GLY A 119 4.03 12.06 -14.90
C GLY A 119 4.10 12.32 -13.39
N PHE A 120 2.99 12.24 -12.66
CA PHE A 120 2.96 12.54 -11.23
C PHE A 120 3.57 11.40 -10.40
N VAL A 121 4.10 11.77 -9.24
CA VAL A 121 4.37 10.82 -8.15
C VAL A 121 3.05 10.57 -7.42
N VAL A 122 2.56 9.34 -7.50
CA VAL A 122 1.37 8.89 -6.77
C VAL A 122 1.80 8.26 -5.45
N LEU A 123 1.44 8.90 -4.34
CA LEU A 123 1.62 8.36 -2.99
C LEU A 123 0.34 7.65 -2.54
N SER A 124 0.43 6.38 -2.15
CA SER A 124 -0.70 5.60 -1.66
C SER A 124 -0.60 5.33 -0.15
N ASP A 125 -1.54 5.85 0.66
CA ASP A 125 -1.75 5.40 2.04
C ASP A 125 -2.51 4.09 2.02
N ARG A 126 -1.75 3.00 2.12
CA ARG A 126 -2.16 1.62 1.83
C ARG A 126 -2.47 1.41 0.34
N TYR A 127 -2.23 0.20 -0.11
CA TYR A 127 -2.52 -0.30 -1.44
C TYR A 127 -3.17 -1.68 -1.33
N ILE A 128 -3.14 -2.50 -2.38
CA ILE A 128 -3.79 -3.83 -2.37
C ILE A 128 -3.30 -4.74 -1.25
N PHE A 129 -2.07 -4.55 -0.77
CA PHE A 129 -1.48 -5.40 0.27
C PHE A 129 -2.23 -5.31 1.59
N THR A 130 -2.81 -4.16 1.94
CA THR A 130 -3.72 -4.07 3.07
C THR A 130 -4.93 -5.00 2.92
N ALA A 131 -5.53 -5.08 1.73
CA ALA A 131 -6.66 -5.98 1.51
C ALA A 131 -6.23 -7.45 1.49
N LEU A 132 -5.09 -7.76 0.87
CA LEU A 132 -4.52 -9.12 0.89
C LEU A 132 -4.30 -9.59 2.34
N ALA A 133 -3.64 -8.78 3.18
CA ALA A 133 -3.41 -9.11 4.58
C ALA A 133 -4.70 -9.27 5.37
N ARG A 134 -5.60 -8.27 5.32
CA ARG A 134 -6.85 -8.28 6.11
C ARG A 134 -7.79 -9.43 5.72
N ALA A 135 -7.87 -9.76 4.43
CA ALA A 135 -8.69 -10.85 3.93
C ALA A 135 -8.04 -12.22 4.18
N GLY A 136 -6.71 -12.31 4.04
CA GLY A 136 -5.93 -13.52 4.35
C GLY A 136 -6.08 -13.93 5.81
N VAL A 137 -5.92 -12.99 6.76
CA VAL A 137 -6.17 -13.25 8.19
C VAL A 137 -7.60 -13.70 8.46
N ARG A 138 -8.56 -13.27 7.63
CA ARG A 138 -9.98 -13.67 7.72
C ARG A 138 -10.31 -15.00 7.04
N GLY A 139 -9.31 -15.67 6.45
CA GLY A 139 -9.42 -17.00 5.87
C GLY A 139 -9.70 -17.04 4.37
N VAL A 140 -9.59 -15.91 3.66
CA VAL A 140 -9.73 -15.90 2.20
C VAL A 140 -8.41 -16.35 1.56
N GLY A 141 -8.48 -17.31 0.63
CA GLY A 141 -7.29 -17.91 0.03
C GLY A 141 -6.43 -16.92 -0.77
N ARG A 142 -5.12 -16.91 -0.53
CA ARG A 142 -4.15 -16.03 -1.22
C ARG A 142 -4.24 -16.10 -2.75
N PRO A 143 -4.31 -17.27 -3.41
CA PRO A 143 -4.40 -17.33 -4.87
C PRO A 143 -5.65 -16.63 -5.42
N TRP A 144 -6.78 -16.77 -4.72
CA TRP A 144 -8.03 -16.12 -5.11
C TRP A 144 -7.92 -14.60 -4.97
N LEU A 145 -7.36 -14.11 -3.88
CA LEU A 145 -7.13 -12.67 -3.66
C LEU A 145 -6.18 -12.05 -4.69
N ARG A 146 -5.11 -12.77 -5.06
CA ARG A 146 -4.19 -12.34 -6.14
C ARG A 146 -4.89 -12.26 -7.48
N SER A 147 -5.73 -13.25 -7.79
CA SER A 147 -6.53 -13.22 -9.01
C SER A 147 -7.53 -12.06 -9.00
N LEU A 148 -8.17 -11.77 -7.87
CA LEU A 148 -9.11 -10.66 -7.74
C LEU A 148 -8.42 -9.33 -7.99
N TYR A 149 -7.29 -9.07 -7.33
CA TYR A 149 -6.53 -7.82 -7.47
C TYR A 149 -5.54 -7.81 -8.64
N GLY A 150 -5.61 -8.78 -9.56
CA GLY A 150 -4.75 -8.83 -10.74
C GLY A 150 -4.91 -7.63 -11.69
N PHE A 151 -5.94 -6.82 -11.50
CA PHE A 151 -6.12 -5.55 -12.20
C PHE A 151 -5.32 -4.39 -11.60
N ALA A 152 -4.69 -4.56 -10.43
CA ALA A 152 -3.89 -3.53 -9.79
C ALA A 152 -2.53 -3.36 -10.47
N ILE A 153 -1.98 -2.15 -10.40
CA ILE A 153 -0.65 -1.83 -10.96
C ILE A 153 0.41 -2.16 -9.91
N ALA A 154 1.48 -2.84 -10.30
CA ALA A 154 2.66 -3.05 -9.46
C ALA A 154 3.30 -1.70 -9.11
N PRO A 155 3.33 -1.29 -7.82
CA PRO A 155 4.02 -0.08 -7.41
C PRO A 155 5.50 -0.16 -7.76
N HIS A 156 6.10 0.99 -8.04
CA HIS A 156 7.55 1.08 -8.26
C HIS A 156 8.30 0.96 -6.94
N LEU A 157 7.65 1.37 -5.85
CA LEU A 157 8.22 1.29 -4.52
C LEU A 157 7.12 1.02 -3.50
N VAL A 158 7.40 0.13 -2.56
CA VAL A 158 6.52 -0.14 -1.42
C VAL A 158 7.36 -0.05 -0.16
N PHE A 159 6.97 0.85 0.74
CA PHE A 159 7.55 0.92 2.06
C PHE A 159 6.67 0.18 3.06
N TYR A 160 7.26 -0.70 3.85
CA TYR A 160 6.59 -1.33 4.97
C TYR A 160 7.07 -0.69 6.28
N LEU A 161 6.19 0.09 6.91
CA LEU A 161 6.43 0.61 8.25
C LEU A 161 6.22 -0.53 9.25
N LYS A 162 7.33 -1.16 9.66
CA LYS A 162 7.34 -2.33 10.52
C LYS A 162 7.39 -1.91 11.99
N VAL A 163 6.51 -2.50 12.78
CA VAL A 163 6.43 -2.29 14.23
C VAL A 163 6.09 -3.62 14.90
N ASP A 164 6.50 -3.81 16.14
CA ASP A 164 6.05 -4.93 16.95
C ASP A 164 4.67 -4.64 17.58
N VAL A 165 3.98 -5.70 17.98
CA VAL A 165 2.61 -5.60 18.53
C VAL A 165 2.57 -4.80 19.84
N GLU A 166 3.60 -4.86 20.68
CA GLU A 166 3.61 -4.19 21.98
C GLU A 166 3.69 -2.67 21.79
N THR A 167 4.58 -2.22 20.93
CA THR A 167 4.68 -0.81 20.54
C THR A 167 3.38 -0.32 19.89
N LEU A 168 2.74 -1.15 19.06
CA LEU A 168 1.47 -0.81 18.42
C LEU A 168 0.33 -0.63 19.42
N ILE A 169 0.21 -1.55 20.39
CA ILE A 169 -0.77 -1.48 21.48
C ILE A 169 -0.62 -0.14 22.21
N GLY A 170 0.61 0.24 22.59
CA GLY A 170 0.88 1.51 23.27
C GLY A 170 0.36 2.73 22.47
N ARG A 171 0.58 2.76 21.15
CA ARG A 171 0.10 3.84 20.28
C ARG A 171 -1.41 3.90 20.14
N VAL A 172 -2.05 2.75 20.00
CA VAL A 172 -3.52 2.66 19.86
C VAL A 172 -4.20 3.11 21.15
N LEU A 173 -3.69 2.68 22.30
CA LEU A 173 -4.21 3.09 23.61
C LEU A 173 -4.01 4.58 23.89
N ALA A 174 -2.89 5.17 23.46
CA ALA A 174 -2.61 6.60 23.64
C ALA A 174 -3.38 7.53 22.68
N SER A 175 -4.06 6.98 21.67
CA SER A 175 -4.76 7.77 20.65
C SER A 175 -6.28 7.66 20.78
N ARG A 176 -6.91 6.76 20.02
CA ARG A 176 -8.37 6.62 19.93
C ARG A 176 -8.93 5.39 20.64
N GLY A 177 -8.06 4.54 21.20
CA GLY A 177 -8.43 3.24 21.75
C GLY A 177 -8.61 2.16 20.68
N MET A 178 -8.94 0.95 21.12
CA MET A 178 -9.10 -0.22 20.25
C MET A 178 -10.48 -0.23 19.58
N ASP A 179 -10.51 -0.34 18.25
CA ASP A 179 -11.74 -0.46 17.45
C ASP A 179 -12.13 -1.94 17.21
N PHE A 180 -13.42 -2.23 17.03
CA PHE A 180 -13.94 -3.57 16.80
C PHE A 180 -13.25 -4.31 15.62
N TRP A 181 -13.17 -3.66 14.46
CA TRP A 181 -12.64 -4.28 13.24
C TRP A 181 -11.11 -4.31 13.23
N GLU A 182 -10.48 -3.28 13.77
CA GLU A 182 -9.02 -3.21 13.94
C GLU A 182 -8.50 -4.15 15.02
N SER A 183 -9.38 -4.61 15.92
CA SER A 183 -9.08 -5.64 16.93
C SER A 183 -9.44 -7.05 16.48
N GLY A 184 -9.97 -7.21 15.26
CA GLY A 184 -10.39 -8.51 14.74
C GLY A 184 -11.48 -9.18 15.58
N MET A 185 -12.35 -8.40 16.22
CA MET A 185 -13.43 -8.92 17.08
C MET A 185 -14.41 -9.79 16.29
N ASP A 186 -14.53 -9.56 14.98
CA ASP A 186 -15.29 -10.41 14.06
C ASP A 186 -14.79 -11.85 14.00
N LEU A 187 -13.52 -12.09 14.37
CA LEU A 187 -12.87 -13.39 14.36
C LEU A 187 -12.91 -14.12 15.70
N LYS A 188 -13.36 -13.47 16.78
CA LYS A 188 -13.46 -14.03 18.14
C LYS A 188 -12.15 -14.70 18.59
N HIS A 189 -11.04 -13.95 18.52
CA HIS A 189 -9.68 -14.46 18.74
C HIS A 189 -9.14 -14.33 20.17
N GLY A 190 -10.00 -14.13 21.16
CA GLY A 190 -9.63 -14.03 22.55
C GLY A 190 -10.87 -13.86 23.43
N ASP A 191 -10.64 -13.78 24.73
CA ASP A 191 -11.69 -13.60 25.74
C ASP A 191 -12.16 -12.14 25.81
N ASP A 192 -11.28 -11.20 25.46
CA ASP A 192 -11.57 -9.76 25.39
C ASP A 192 -11.00 -9.08 24.14
N ILE A 193 -11.24 -7.77 24.05
CA ILE A 193 -10.78 -6.93 22.92
C ILE A 193 -9.26 -6.83 22.85
N TYR A 194 -8.57 -6.87 23.99
CA TYR A 194 -7.12 -6.75 24.06
C TYR A 194 -6.46 -8.01 23.49
N ASP A 195 -6.90 -9.19 23.92
CA ASP A 195 -6.40 -10.48 23.45
C ASP A 195 -6.72 -10.70 21.97
N SER A 196 -7.94 -10.33 21.55
CA SER A 196 -8.32 -10.37 20.15
C SER A 196 -7.46 -9.43 19.31
N PHE A 197 -7.25 -8.18 19.75
CA PHE A 197 -6.39 -7.21 19.07
C PHE A 197 -4.97 -7.73 18.93
N ARG A 198 -4.36 -8.21 20.02
CA ARG A 198 -3.01 -8.78 20.03
C ARG A 198 -2.90 -9.93 19.04
N THR A 199 -3.84 -10.87 19.05
CA THR A 199 -3.82 -12.03 18.16
C THR A 199 -3.98 -11.62 16.70
N TYR A 200 -4.94 -10.74 16.42
CA TYR A 200 -5.22 -10.26 15.06
C TYR A 200 -4.06 -9.46 14.48
N GLN A 201 -3.49 -8.53 15.24
CA GLN A 201 -2.35 -7.71 14.79
C GLN A 201 -1.10 -8.57 14.58
N ASN A 202 -0.82 -9.56 15.42
CA ASN A 202 0.27 -10.51 15.18
C ASN A 202 0.10 -11.28 13.85
N LYS A 203 -1.13 -11.71 13.52
CA LYS A 203 -1.41 -12.35 12.23
C LYS A 203 -1.21 -11.37 11.07
N LEU A 204 -1.66 -10.12 11.19
CA LEU A 204 -1.44 -9.09 10.18
C LEU A 204 0.05 -8.80 9.96
N LEU A 205 0.83 -8.66 11.04
CA LEU A 205 2.28 -8.44 10.95
C LEU A 205 2.99 -9.58 10.22
N ARG A 206 2.54 -10.84 10.42
CA ARG A 206 3.06 -12.00 9.67
C ARG A 206 2.69 -11.94 8.19
N GLU A 207 1.45 -11.55 7.84
CA GLU A 207 1.06 -11.36 6.43
C GLU A 207 1.90 -10.26 5.77
N TYR A 208 2.10 -9.12 6.44
CA TYR A 208 2.94 -8.04 5.92
C TYR A 208 4.41 -8.44 5.79
N ALA A 209 4.97 -9.19 6.75
CA ALA A 209 6.34 -9.69 6.64
C ALA A 209 6.48 -10.67 5.46
N SER A 210 5.54 -11.62 5.32
CA SER A 210 5.51 -12.55 4.18
C SER A 210 5.42 -11.82 2.85
N MET A 211 4.60 -10.77 2.76
CA MET A 211 4.51 -9.96 1.55
C MET A 211 5.74 -9.07 1.37
N ALA A 212 6.39 -8.59 2.44
CA ALA A 212 7.61 -7.81 2.33
C ALA A 212 8.73 -8.60 1.66
N ASP A 213 8.84 -9.88 2.00
CA ASP A 213 9.80 -10.79 1.38
C ASP A 213 9.42 -11.09 -0.07
N GLU A 214 8.16 -11.45 -0.31
CA GLU A 214 7.65 -11.82 -1.64
C GLU A 214 7.62 -10.66 -2.64
N PHE A 215 7.21 -9.48 -2.19
CA PHE A 215 7.03 -8.27 -3.01
C PHE A 215 8.17 -7.27 -2.81
N HIS A 216 9.29 -7.69 -2.20
CA HIS A 216 10.49 -6.88 -1.99
C HIS A 216 10.22 -5.49 -1.40
N PHE A 217 9.38 -5.42 -0.35
CA PHE A 217 9.11 -4.15 0.32
C PHE A 217 10.38 -3.60 0.97
N ARG A 218 10.54 -2.29 0.90
CA ARG A 218 11.55 -1.59 1.70
C ARG A 218 11.03 -1.42 3.12
N THR A 219 11.52 -2.26 4.01
CA THR A 219 11.12 -2.25 5.42
C THR A 219 11.78 -1.10 6.16
N VAL A 220 10.98 -0.29 6.87
CA VAL A 220 11.44 0.83 7.70
C VAL A 220 10.99 0.59 9.14
N ASP A 221 11.90 0.74 10.09
CA ASP A 221 11.61 0.56 11.51
C ASP A 221 10.73 1.71 12.04
N ALA A 222 9.44 1.42 12.20
CA ALA A 222 8.46 2.41 12.61
C ALA A 222 8.47 2.70 14.12
N ARG A 223 9.38 2.10 14.91
CA ARG A 223 9.57 2.40 16.33
C ARG A 223 10.41 3.67 16.56
N ARG A 224 11.13 4.12 15.53
CA ARG A 224 11.95 5.35 15.56
C ARG A 224 11.05 6.60 15.58
N SER A 225 11.68 7.75 15.79
CA SER A 225 10.98 9.04 15.74
C SER A 225 10.45 9.34 14.33
N VAL A 226 9.45 10.21 14.24
CA VAL A 226 8.81 10.59 12.98
C VAL A 226 9.85 11.15 11.99
N GLU A 227 10.79 11.94 12.50
CA GLU A 227 11.85 12.60 11.73
C GLU A 227 12.81 11.56 11.14
N HIS A 228 13.25 10.58 11.93
CA HIS A 228 14.16 9.53 11.46
C HIS A 228 13.53 8.64 10.39
N ILE A 229 12.26 8.25 10.58
CA ILE A 229 11.51 7.50 9.58
C ILE A 229 11.44 8.34 8.30
N GLN A 230 11.16 9.64 8.43
CA GLN A 230 10.99 10.51 7.28
C GLN A 230 12.29 10.79 6.52
N GLU A 231 13.40 10.97 7.23
CA GLU A 231 14.73 11.07 6.62
C GLU A 231 15.08 9.83 5.81
N GLU A 232 14.76 8.65 6.34
CA GLU A 232 14.97 7.38 5.66
C GLU A 232 14.09 7.25 4.40
N LEU A 233 12.79 7.57 4.50
CA LEU A 233 11.88 7.58 3.35
C LEU A 233 12.38 8.55 2.27
N ARG A 234 12.69 9.79 2.64
CA ARG A 234 13.19 10.82 1.70
C ARG A 234 14.46 10.38 0.99
N ARG A 235 15.44 9.84 1.72
CA ARG A 235 16.69 9.33 1.14
C ARG A 235 16.40 8.25 0.10
N GLN A 236 15.58 7.27 0.46
CA GLN A 236 15.27 6.13 -0.40
C GLN A 236 14.43 6.51 -1.63
N VAL A 237 13.53 7.49 -1.49
CA VAL A 237 12.72 8.04 -2.59
C VAL A 237 13.58 8.90 -3.51
N ALA A 238 14.45 9.77 -2.97
CA ALA A 238 15.37 10.60 -3.76
C ALA A 238 16.24 9.73 -4.67
N THR A 239 16.93 8.73 -4.09
CA THR A 239 17.77 7.81 -4.85
C THR A 239 16.99 7.09 -5.95
N PHE A 240 15.74 6.72 -5.68
CA PHE A 240 14.88 6.04 -6.66
C PHE A 240 14.45 6.96 -7.81
N LEU A 241 14.04 8.21 -7.51
CA LEU A 241 13.62 9.16 -8.53
C LEU A 241 14.80 9.61 -9.39
N GLU A 242 15.95 9.92 -8.79
CA GLU A 242 17.16 10.30 -9.55
C GLU A 242 17.63 9.19 -10.51
N ALA A 243 17.54 7.93 -10.10
CA ALA A 243 17.87 6.80 -10.97
C ALA A 243 16.88 6.66 -12.13
N SER A 244 15.60 6.93 -11.86
CA SER A 244 14.55 6.91 -12.88
C SER A 244 14.72 8.03 -13.91
N ASP A 245 15.01 9.24 -13.44
CA ASP A 245 15.17 10.44 -14.29
C ASP A 245 16.36 10.27 -15.25
N ARG A 246 17.50 9.77 -14.76
CA ARG A 246 18.68 9.45 -15.60
C ARG A 246 18.38 8.40 -16.67
N MET A 247 17.56 7.40 -16.35
CA MET A 247 17.18 6.36 -17.31
C MET A 247 16.30 6.94 -18.42
N SER A 248 15.35 7.81 -18.07
CA SER A 248 14.51 8.50 -19.05
C SER A 248 15.34 9.39 -19.98
N GLU A 249 16.27 10.20 -19.45
CA GLU A 249 17.16 11.04 -20.26
C GLU A 249 18.02 10.24 -21.25
N ALA A 250 18.56 9.10 -20.81
CA ALA A 250 19.39 8.23 -21.67
C ALA A 250 18.60 7.59 -22.82
N VAL A 251 17.29 7.32 -22.64
CA VAL A 251 16.41 6.81 -23.69
C VAL A 251 16.09 7.88 -24.74
N TYR A 252 15.91 9.15 -24.34
CA TYR A 252 15.63 10.25 -25.25
C TYR A 252 16.87 10.80 -25.97
N ALA A 253 18.07 10.51 -25.49
CA ALA A 253 19.33 10.91 -26.12
C ALA A 253 19.79 9.99 -27.27
N ARG A 254 19.04 8.93 -27.58
CA ARG A 254 19.27 8.00 -28.71
C ARG A 254 18.23 8.20 -29.80
#